data_AF-A0AAV8FWH0-F1
#
_entry.id   AF-A0AAV8FWH0-F1
#
_cell.length_a   1.000
_cell.length_b   1.000
_cell.length_c   1.000
_cell.angle_alpha   90.00
_cell.angle_beta   90.00
_cell.angle_gamma   90.00
#
_symmetry.space_group_name_H-M   'P 1'
#
loop_
_entity.id
_entity.type
_entity.pdbx_description
1 polymer ?
#
loop_
_entity_poly.entity_id
_entity_poly.type
_entity_poly.pdbx_seq_one_letter_code
_entity_poly.pdbx_strand_id
1 'polypeptide(L)'
;MTHFRFYMHDDFTGYTGTKPTAIRVVTMPKLSINDTSPRTFGDVAVLNNLLTKGPSHESEHLGRAQGFSVRVADGGLVNALSLHLVFEHGTFAGSSIFIQGRIPLNEPIRESVLVGGTGQFRFARGYLISENYDYNLVTGGVVEVNVYVM
;
A
#
# COMPACT_ATOMS: atom_id res chain seq x y z
N MET A 1 15.44 17.52 3.16
CA MET A 1 14.98 16.38 2.35
C MET A 1 15.29 15.10 3.13
N THR A 2 14.27 14.31 3.40
CA THR A 2 14.37 13.06 4.17
C THR A 2 13.93 11.91 3.28
N HIS A 3 14.71 10.83 3.26
CA HIS A 3 14.38 9.61 2.52
C HIS A 3 14.11 8.47 3.50
N PHE A 4 12.99 7.80 3.29
CA PHE A 4 12.61 6.59 4.02
C PHE A 4 12.60 5.40 3.08
N ARG A 5 13.12 4.27 3.55
CA ARG A 5 13.00 2.97 2.89
C ARG A 5 12.47 1.97 3.90
N PHE A 6 11.38 1.30 3.55
CA PHE A 6 10.73 0.28 4.37
C PHE A 6 9.91 -0.68 3.51
N TYR A 7 9.35 -1.70 4.14
CA TYR A 7 8.59 -2.76 3.50
C TYR A 7 7.17 -2.80 4.05
N MET A 8 6.18 -2.87 3.16
CA MET A 8 4.77 -2.97 3.49
C MET A 8 4.27 -4.40 3.28
N HIS A 9 3.56 -4.95 4.26
CA HIS A 9 3.05 -6.33 4.26
C HIS A 9 1.54 -6.35 4.03
N ASP A 10 1.15 -6.72 2.81
CA ASP A 10 -0.23 -6.81 2.37
C ASP A 10 -0.69 -8.28 2.46
N ASP A 11 -1.57 -8.60 3.41
CA ASP A 11 -2.02 -9.98 3.63
C ASP A 11 -3.54 -10.06 3.49
N PHE A 12 -4.00 -10.64 2.37
CA PHE A 12 -5.42 -10.87 2.09
C PHE A 12 -5.95 -12.18 2.64
N THR A 13 -5.08 -13.12 3.02
CA THR A 13 -5.48 -14.49 3.36
C THR A 13 -5.17 -14.89 4.79
N GLY A 14 -4.42 -14.06 5.54
CA GLY A 14 -3.85 -14.41 6.83
C GLY A 14 -2.67 -15.38 6.70
N TYR A 15 -1.97 -15.41 5.56
CA TYR A 15 -0.89 -16.39 5.32
C TYR A 15 0.32 -16.17 6.23
N THR A 16 0.42 -14.98 6.84
CA THR A 16 1.39 -14.66 7.88
C THR A 16 1.14 -15.39 9.21
N GLY A 17 0.08 -16.20 9.31
CA GLY A 17 -0.33 -16.87 10.56
C GLY A 17 -1.08 -15.93 11.51
N THR A 18 -1.40 -14.71 11.06
CA THR A 18 -2.15 -13.70 11.81
C THR A 18 -3.46 -13.33 11.07
N LYS A 19 -4.22 -12.38 11.61
CA LYS A 19 -5.43 -11.88 10.93
C LYS A 19 -5.04 -11.14 9.64
N PRO A 20 -5.80 -11.27 8.54
CA PRO A 20 -5.55 -10.51 7.32
C PRO A 20 -5.41 -9.01 7.60
N THR A 21 -4.41 -8.38 6.98
CA THR A 21 -4.16 -6.94 7.09
C THR A 21 -4.86 -6.15 5.98
N ALA A 22 -5.30 -6.83 4.93
CA ALA A 22 -6.11 -6.26 3.86
C ALA A 22 -7.36 -7.10 3.59
N ILE A 23 -8.49 -6.43 3.38
CA ILE A 23 -9.80 -7.08 3.22
C ILE A 23 -10.57 -6.41 2.09
N ARG A 24 -11.13 -7.22 1.18
CA ARG A 24 -12.09 -6.75 0.17
C ARG A 24 -13.44 -6.51 0.83
N VAL A 25 -13.89 -5.26 0.82
CA VAL A 25 -15.19 -4.85 1.39
C VAL A 25 -16.26 -4.68 0.31
N VAL A 26 -15.84 -4.48 -0.94
CA VAL A 26 -16.71 -4.53 -2.12
C VAL A 26 -16.08 -5.46 -3.14
N THR A 27 -16.87 -6.39 -3.65
CA THR A 27 -16.49 -7.32 -4.72
C THR A 27 -17.46 -7.21 -5.86
N MET A 28 -16.96 -6.86 -7.05
CA MET A 28 -17.79 -6.70 -8.24
C MET A 28 -17.75 -7.94 -9.14
N PRO A 29 -18.86 -8.24 -9.83
CA PRO A 29 -18.89 -9.33 -10.80
C PRO A 29 -17.92 -9.05 -11.95
N LYS A 30 -17.43 -10.12 -12.56
CA LYS A 30 -16.57 -10.04 -13.74
C LYS A 30 -17.25 -9.29 -14.87
N LEU A 31 -16.55 -8.32 -15.46
CA LEU A 31 -17.06 -7.57 -16.61
C LEU A 31 -17.01 -8.38 -17.91
N SER A 32 -16.16 -9.41 -17.97
CA SER A 32 -16.00 -10.30 -19.12
C SER A 32 -15.71 -11.72 -18.64
N ILE A 33 -16.22 -12.71 -19.39
CA ILE A 33 -15.94 -14.14 -19.15
C ILE A 33 -14.45 -14.48 -19.31
N ASN A 34 -13.70 -13.66 -20.04
CA ASN A 34 -12.27 -13.86 -20.29
C ASN A 34 -11.39 -13.13 -19.26
N ASP A 35 -11.97 -12.36 -18.33
CA ASP A 35 -11.19 -11.68 -17.29
C ASP A 35 -10.76 -12.69 -16.21
N THR A 36 -9.49 -13.07 -16.25
CA THR A 36 -8.87 -14.00 -15.30
C THR A 36 -8.26 -13.31 -14.08
N SER A 37 -8.32 -11.97 -13.99
CA SER A 37 -7.79 -11.24 -12.83
C SER A 37 -8.51 -11.68 -11.55
N PRO A 38 -7.85 -11.83 -10.41
CA PRO A 38 -8.56 -12.10 -9.15
C PRO A 38 -9.36 -10.88 -8.63
N ARG A 39 -9.16 -9.71 -9.24
CA ARG A 39 -9.82 -8.45 -8.88
C ARG A 39 -10.47 -7.79 -10.09
N THR A 40 -11.64 -7.20 -9.90
CA THR A 40 -12.45 -6.61 -10.96
C THR A 40 -12.63 -5.10 -10.74
N PHE A 41 -12.92 -4.36 -11.81
CA PHE A 41 -13.35 -2.97 -11.74
C PHE A 41 -14.42 -2.75 -10.67
N GLY A 42 -14.23 -1.73 -9.85
CA GLY A 42 -15.10 -1.39 -8.72
C GLY A 42 -14.83 -2.16 -7.42
N ASP A 43 -13.92 -3.13 -7.41
CA ASP A 43 -13.48 -3.75 -6.16
C ASP A 43 -12.89 -2.70 -5.21
N VAL A 44 -13.23 -2.79 -3.93
CA VAL A 44 -12.69 -1.94 -2.87
C VAL A 44 -12.04 -2.82 -1.81
N ALA A 45 -10.78 -2.52 -1.48
CA ALA A 45 -10.04 -3.14 -0.39
C ALA A 45 -9.69 -2.10 0.69
N VAL A 46 -9.93 -2.44 1.95
CA VAL A 46 -9.44 -1.69 3.12
C VAL A 46 -8.11 -2.29 3.56
N LEU A 47 -7.18 -1.42 3.97
CA LEU A 47 -5.79 -1.76 4.27
C LEU A 47 -5.44 -1.31 5.70
N ASN A 48 -4.73 -2.17 6.42
CA ASN A 48 -4.11 -1.90 7.72
C ASN A 48 -2.77 -2.67 7.82
N ASN A 49 -1.90 -2.41 6.84
CA ASN A 49 -0.73 -3.20 6.54
C ASN A 49 0.44 -2.86 7.47
N LEU A 50 1.22 -3.86 7.87
CA LEU A 50 2.42 -3.66 8.68
C LEU A 50 3.51 -2.96 7.85
N LEU A 51 4.24 -2.02 8.47
CA LEU A 51 5.46 -1.43 7.93
C LEU A 51 6.68 -1.90 8.74
N THR A 52 7.66 -2.49 8.07
CA THR A 52 8.91 -2.96 8.68
C THR A 52 10.15 -2.40 8.00
N LYS A 53 11.28 -2.43 8.70
CA LYS A 53 12.57 -1.97 8.16
C LYS A 53 13.17 -2.88 7.09
N GLY A 54 12.95 -4.19 7.20
CA GLY A 54 13.38 -5.22 6.26
C GLY A 54 12.19 -6.04 5.74
N PRO A 55 12.40 -6.89 4.72
CA PRO A 55 11.31 -7.59 4.03
C PRO A 55 10.69 -8.73 4.86
N SER A 56 11.35 -9.21 5.92
CA SER A 56 10.77 -10.21 6.82
C SER A 56 9.77 -9.57 7.77
N HIS A 57 8.71 -10.31 8.10
CA HIS A 57 7.65 -9.86 9.00
C HIS A 57 8.16 -9.69 10.45
N GLU A 58 9.25 -10.37 10.80
CA GLU A 58 9.94 -10.31 12.10
C GLU A 58 10.91 -9.13 12.21
N SER A 59 11.08 -8.35 11.12
CA SER A 59 11.92 -7.17 11.12
C SER A 59 11.36 -6.06 12.03
N GLU A 60 12.19 -5.07 12.33
CA GLU A 60 11.84 -3.91 13.16
C GLU A 60 10.54 -3.26 12.67
N HIS A 61 9.53 -3.25 13.55
CA HIS A 61 8.23 -2.63 13.32
C HIS A 61 8.37 -1.11 13.33
N LEU A 62 7.92 -0.46 12.26
CA LEU A 62 7.97 0.99 12.11
C LEU A 62 6.60 1.65 12.28
N GLY A 63 5.53 0.93 11.94
CA GLY A 63 4.17 1.44 11.99
C GLY A 63 3.24 0.71 11.05
N ARG A 64 2.26 1.43 10.50
CA ARG A 64 1.20 0.85 9.65
C ARG A 64 0.86 1.72 8.44
N ALA A 65 0.49 1.05 7.37
CA ALA A 65 -0.09 1.64 6.17
C ALA A 65 -1.62 1.42 6.17
N GLN A 66 -2.37 2.50 6.40
CA GLN A 66 -3.81 2.47 6.64
C GLN A 66 -4.56 3.25 5.58
N GLY A 67 -5.60 2.65 5.00
CA GLY A 67 -6.38 3.32 3.97
C GLY A 67 -7.18 2.35 3.12
N PHE A 68 -7.33 2.68 1.84
CA PHE A 68 -8.09 1.85 0.92
C PHE A 68 -7.60 1.98 -0.52
N SER A 69 -7.96 0.97 -1.31
CA SER A 69 -7.65 0.86 -2.73
C SER A 69 -8.92 0.52 -3.49
N VAL A 70 -9.14 1.19 -4.62
CA VAL A 70 -10.27 0.95 -5.52
C VAL A 70 -9.76 0.55 -6.89
N ARG A 71 -10.28 -0.53 -7.47
CA ARG A 71 -9.97 -0.88 -8.87
C ARG A 71 -10.73 0.05 -9.82
N VAL A 72 -10.01 0.95 -10.48
CA VAL A 72 -10.61 2.07 -11.24
C VAL A 72 -10.52 1.95 -12.76
N ALA A 73 -9.79 0.96 -13.29
CA ALA A 73 -9.75 0.69 -14.73
C ALA A 73 -10.64 -0.51 -15.07
N ASP A 74 -11.52 -0.33 -16.07
CA ASP A 74 -12.48 -1.32 -16.59
C ASP A 74 -11.85 -2.31 -17.58
N GLY A 75 -10.66 -2.01 -18.10
CA GLY A 75 -9.86 -2.89 -18.96
C GLY A 75 -8.43 -3.14 -18.48
N GLY A 76 -8.10 -2.85 -17.22
CA GLY A 76 -6.71 -2.95 -16.74
C GLY A 76 -6.54 -3.08 -15.23
N LEU A 77 -5.30 -3.39 -14.81
CA LEU A 77 -4.96 -3.62 -13.40
C LEU A 77 -4.53 -2.34 -12.69
N VAL A 78 -5.36 -1.29 -12.74
CA VAL A 78 -5.06 0.00 -12.10
C VAL A 78 -5.89 0.21 -10.85
N ASN A 79 -5.23 0.53 -9.74
CA ASN A 79 -5.88 0.93 -8.50
C ASN A 79 -5.73 2.44 -8.24
N ALA A 80 -6.77 3.08 -7.73
CA ALA A 80 -6.65 4.35 -7.02
C ALA A 80 -6.39 4.03 -5.54
N LEU A 81 -5.25 4.48 -5.01
CA LEU A 81 -4.80 4.22 -3.65
C LEU A 81 -4.85 5.50 -2.82
N SER A 82 -5.52 5.44 -1.67
CA SER A 82 -5.50 6.46 -0.63
C SER A 82 -4.94 5.83 0.63
N LEU A 83 -3.76 6.30 1.09
CA LEU A 83 -2.97 5.60 2.11
C LEU A 83 -2.30 6.56 3.07
N HIS A 84 -2.50 6.35 4.37
CA HIS A 84 -1.75 6.97 5.45
C HIS A 84 -0.64 6.03 5.90
N LEU A 85 0.60 6.50 5.85
CA LEU A 85 1.74 5.87 6.49
C LEU A 85 1.83 6.43 7.91
N VAL A 86 1.39 5.66 8.90
CA VAL A 86 1.34 6.03 10.31
C VAL A 86 2.56 5.43 11.00
N PHE A 87 3.45 6.28 11.51
CA PHE A 87 4.64 5.84 12.23
C PHE A 87 4.28 5.63 13.71
N GLU A 88 4.56 4.44 14.23
CA GLU A 88 4.21 4.06 15.60
C GLU A 88 5.43 4.01 16.52
N HIS A 89 6.63 3.87 15.94
CA HIS A 89 7.90 3.75 16.68
C HIS A 89 8.98 4.70 16.15
N GLY A 90 10.05 4.86 16.95
CA GLY A 90 11.21 5.67 16.60
C GLY A 90 10.95 7.17 16.61
N THR A 91 11.82 7.92 15.92
CA THR A 91 11.83 9.40 15.93
C THR A 91 10.52 10.03 15.43
N PHE A 92 9.79 9.35 14.56
CA PHE A 92 8.58 9.87 13.92
C PHE A 92 7.28 9.32 14.54
N ALA A 93 7.36 8.57 15.63
CA ALA A 93 6.20 8.01 16.32
C ALA A 93 5.10 9.07 16.55
N GLY A 94 3.87 8.72 16.19
CA GLY A 94 2.70 9.61 16.26
C GLY A 94 2.55 10.58 15.09
N SER A 95 3.48 10.60 14.14
CA SER A 95 3.35 11.35 12.88
C SER A 95 2.83 10.46 11.75
N SER A 96 2.28 11.07 10.71
CA SER A 96 1.84 10.34 9.51
C SER A 96 2.09 11.10 8.23
N ILE A 97 2.19 10.36 7.13
CA ILE A 97 2.27 10.88 5.76
C ILE A 97 1.06 10.38 4.98
N PHE A 98 0.43 11.26 4.20
CA PHE A 98 -0.69 10.91 3.33
C PHE A 98 -0.23 10.79 1.86
N ILE A 99 -0.56 9.65 1.26
CA ILE A 99 -0.19 9.27 -0.09
C ILE A 99 -1.47 9.08 -0.92
N GLN A 100 -1.49 9.67 -2.11
CA GLN A 100 -2.49 9.40 -3.14
C GLN A 100 -1.80 8.87 -4.38
N GLY A 101 -2.20 7.69 -4.84
CA GLY A 101 -1.54 6.97 -5.93
C GLY A 101 -2.51 6.50 -7.01
N ARG A 102 -2.05 6.54 -8.27
CA ARG A 102 -2.59 5.72 -9.35
C ARG A 102 -1.60 4.59 -9.56
N ILE A 103 -2.00 3.37 -9.20
CA ILE A 103 -1.13 2.20 -9.08
C ILE A 103 -1.43 1.22 -10.24
N PRO A 104 -0.71 1.31 -11.38
CA PRO A 104 -0.78 0.31 -12.44
C PRO A 104 0.03 -0.93 -12.03
N LEU A 105 -0.64 -2.03 -11.67
CA LEU A 105 0.01 -3.23 -11.11
C LEU A 105 0.79 -4.04 -12.14
N ASN A 106 0.65 -3.72 -13.43
CA ASN A 106 1.48 -4.27 -14.52
C ASN A 106 2.85 -3.58 -14.62
N GLU A 107 3.04 -2.43 -13.96
CA GLU A 107 4.33 -1.73 -13.97
C GLU A 107 5.19 -2.16 -12.76
N PRO A 108 6.50 -2.39 -12.95
CA PRO A 108 7.39 -2.83 -11.88
C PRO A 108 7.61 -1.74 -10.82
N ILE A 109 7.67 -0.47 -11.26
CA ILE A 109 7.92 0.72 -10.44
C ILE A 109 6.71 1.64 -10.54
N ARG A 110 6.17 2.07 -9.40
CA ARG A 110 4.95 2.90 -9.36
C ARG A 110 5.14 4.09 -8.44
N GLU A 111 4.91 5.27 -8.99
CA GLU A 111 5.00 6.55 -8.28
C GLU A 111 3.64 6.98 -7.71
N SER A 112 3.65 7.54 -6.52
CA SER A 112 2.49 8.14 -5.86
C SER A 112 2.85 9.49 -5.23
N VAL A 113 1.88 10.37 -5.14
CA VAL A 113 2.07 11.73 -4.65
C VAL A 113 2.00 11.73 -3.13
N LEU A 114 2.98 12.36 -2.48
CA LEU A 114 2.89 12.75 -1.09
C LEU A 114 2.10 14.05 -0.99
N VAL A 115 0.86 13.95 -0.53
CA VAL A 115 -0.10 15.07 -0.51
C VAL A 115 0.09 15.95 0.73
N GLY A 116 0.45 15.36 1.85
CA GLY A 116 0.72 16.06 3.10
C GLY A 116 1.14 15.13 4.22
N GLY A 117 1.21 15.67 5.44
CA GLY A 117 1.50 14.89 6.64
C GLY A 117 1.06 15.58 7.92
N THR A 118 1.12 14.83 9.02
CA THR A 118 0.78 15.27 10.37
C THR A 118 2.01 15.19 11.28
N GLY A 119 1.93 15.79 12.47
CA GLY A 119 3.02 15.76 13.44
C GLY A 119 4.28 16.42 12.90
N GLN A 120 5.38 15.67 12.83
CA GLN A 120 6.65 16.15 12.29
C GLN A 120 6.63 16.33 10.75
N PHE A 121 5.64 15.76 10.06
CA PHE A 121 5.48 15.88 8.60
C PHE A 121 4.46 16.95 8.20
N ARG A 122 4.17 17.94 9.07
CA ARG A 122 3.33 19.07 8.67
C ARG A 122 3.95 19.80 7.48
N PHE A 123 3.11 20.09 6.48
CA PHE A 123 3.51 20.71 5.21
C PHE A 123 4.44 19.87 4.31
N ALA A 124 4.67 18.59 4.66
CA ALA A 124 5.45 17.68 3.85
C ALA A 124 4.93 17.60 2.41
N ARG A 125 5.84 17.58 1.45
CA ARG A 125 5.57 17.31 0.03
C ARG A 125 6.60 16.33 -0.51
N GLY A 126 6.31 15.72 -1.64
CA GLY A 126 7.24 14.82 -2.32
C GLY A 126 6.52 13.66 -2.98
N TYR A 127 7.16 12.49 -2.99
CA TYR A 127 6.67 11.33 -3.70
C TYR A 127 7.06 10.02 -3.02
N LEU A 128 6.32 8.98 -3.36
CA LEU A 128 6.55 7.61 -2.95
C LEU A 128 6.77 6.75 -4.19
N ILE A 129 7.80 5.92 -4.18
CA ILE A 129 8.05 4.86 -5.16
C ILE A 129 7.77 3.53 -4.49
N SER A 130 6.98 2.67 -5.15
CA SER A 130 6.67 1.33 -4.69
C SER A 130 7.03 0.28 -5.73
N GLU A 131 7.59 -0.83 -5.27
CA GLU A 131 8.06 -1.96 -6.06
C GLU A 131 7.66 -3.27 -5.38
N ASN A 132 7.34 -4.31 -6.16
CA ASN A 132 6.98 -5.60 -5.58
C ASN A 132 8.26 -6.30 -5.10
N TYR A 133 8.27 -6.79 -3.86
CA TYR A 133 9.33 -7.68 -3.37
C TYR A 133 8.96 -9.15 -3.64
N ASP A 134 7.78 -9.59 -3.17
CA ASP A 134 7.24 -10.94 -3.40
C ASP A 134 5.70 -10.94 -3.50
N TYR A 135 5.17 -9.97 -4.24
CA TYR A 135 3.74 -9.68 -4.30
C TYR A 135 2.97 -10.47 -5.37
N ASN A 136 1.79 -10.99 -5.01
CA ASN A 136 0.78 -11.44 -5.98
C ASN A 136 -0.63 -10.93 -5.62
N LEU A 137 -1.52 -10.88 -6.63
CA LEU A 137 -2.85 -10.28 -6.47
C LEU A 137 -3.84 -11.10 -5.65
N VAL A 138 -3.58 -12.41 -5.47
CA VAL A 138 -4.47 -13.35 -4.79
C VAL A 138 -4.27 -13.30 -3.29
N THR A 139 -3.02 -13.46 -2.82
CA THR A 139 -2.70 -13.51 -1.39
C THR A 139 -2.16 -12.20 -0.86
N GLY A 140 -1.66 -11.32 -1.73
CA GLY A 140 -0.84 -10.17 -1.35
C GLY A 140 0.64 -10.54 -1.36
N GLY A 141 1.42 -9.93 -0.46
CA GLY A 141 2.87 -10.08 -0.37
C GLY A 141 3.53 -8.83 0.23
N VAL A 142 4.83 -8.74 0.05
CA VAL A 142 5.67 -7.63 0.48
C VAL A 142 5.91 -6.66 -0.67
N VAL A 143 5.78 -5.37 -0.36
CA VAL A 143 6.05 -4.25 -1.26
C VAL A 143 7.17 -3.42 -0.66
N GLU A 144 8.24 -3.19 -1.41
CA GLU A 144 9.25 -2.21 -1.03
C GLU A 144 8.74 -0.80 -1.31
N VAL A 145 8.95 0.10 -0.35
CA VAL A 145 8.45 1.48 -0.38
C VAL A 145 9.60 2.44 -0.09
N ASN A 146 9.79 3.39 -1.00
CA ASN A 146 10.73 4.49 -0.88
C ASN A 146 9.97 5.81 -0.85
N VAL A 147 10.09 6.59 0.23
CA VAL A 147 9.39 7.88 0.39
C VAL A 147 10.41 9.01 0.46
N TYR A 148 10.23 10.00 -0.39
CA TYR A 148 11.07 11.19 -0.46
C TYR A 148 10.27 12.39 0.00
N VAL A 149 10.68 12.98 1.14
CA VAL A 149 9.98 14.07 1.80
C VAL A 149 10.80 15.36 1.73
N MET A 150 10.16 16.44 1.31
CA MET A 150 10.67 17.82 1.32
C MET A 150 10.08 18.61 2.47
#